data_AF-K1S8H0-F1
#
_entry.id   AF-K1S8H0-F1
#
_cell.length_a   1.000
_cell.length_b   1.000
_cell.length_c   1.000
_cell.angle_alpha   90.00
_cell.angle_beta   90.00
_cell.angle_gamma   90.00
#
_symmetry.space_group_name_H-M   'P 1'
#
loop_
_entity.id
_entity.type
_entity.pdbx_description
1 polymer ?
#
loop_
_entity_poly.entity_id
_entity_poly.type
_entity_poly.pdbx_seq_one_letter_code
_entity_poly.pdbx_strand_id
1 'polypeptide(L)' 'MPFGGEGETLILNANHPLVQYITEHQDGENAEMICEQLYDLAKLQHAPLSADAMTKFVARSNDIMMLLTK' A
#
# COMPACT_ATOMS: atom_id res chain seq x y z
N MET A 1 2.95 -13.03 -4.74
CA MET A 1 1.57 -13.54 -4.56
C MET A 1 0.63 -12.38 -4.88
N PRO A 2 -0.49 -12.57 -5.61
CA PRO A 2 -1.38 -11.45 -5.90
C PRO A 2 -1.98 -10.91 -4.60
N PHE A 3 -1.94 -9.60 -4.42
CA PHE A 3 -2.45 -8.90 -3.24
C PHE A 3 -3.99 -8.91 -3.24
N GLY A 4 -4.56 -10.02 -2.78
CA GLY A 4 -6.00 -10.20 -2.60
C GLY A 4 -6.25 -11.60 -2.03
N GLY A 5 -6.70 -11.68 -0.78
CA GLY A 5 -7.23 -12.95 -0.26
C GLY A 5 -8.40 -13.40 -1.12
N GLU A 6 -8.58 -14.72 -1.27
CA GLU A 6 -9.64 -15.31 -2.09
C GLU A 6 -11.01 -14.68 -1.74
N GLY A 7 -11.51 -13.79 -2.61
CA GLY A 7 -12.82 -13.13 -2.48
C GLY A 7 -12.81 -11.63 -2.17
N GLU A 8 -11.66 -10.98 -1.96
CA GLU A 8 -11.59 -9.53 -1.75
C GLU A 8 -11.35 -8.77 -3.07
N THR A 9 -12.30 -7.91 -3.49
CA THR A 9 -12.08 -6.95 -4.58
C THR A 9 -11.42 -5.70 -4.03
N LEU A 10 -10.15 -5.50 -4.36
CA LEU A 10 -9.43 -4.27 -4.00
C LEU A 10 -9.86 -3.13 -4.95
N ILE A 11 -10.52 -2.11 -4.41
CA ILE A 11 -10.83 -0.89 -5.16
C ILE A 11 -9.75 0.14 -4.87
N LEU A 12 -8.97 0.48 -5.89
CA LEU A 12 -7.99 1.56 -5.85
C LEU A 12 -8.52 2.77 -6.59
N ASN A 13 -8.28 3.96 -6.05
CA ASN A 13 -8.54 5.20 -6.76
C ASN A 13 -7.46 5.42 -7.83
N ALA A 14 -7.78 5.14 -9.09
CA ALA A 14 -6.87 5.34 -10.23
C ALA A 14 -6.43 6.80 -10.44
N ASN A 15 -7.11 7.77 -9.82
CA ASN A 15 -6.70 9.18 -9.82
C ASN A 15 -5.71 9.52 -8.70
N HIS A 16 -5.43 8.60 -7.78
CA HIS A 16 -4.47 8.84 -6.72
C HIS A 16 -3.05 8.80 -7.29
N PRO A 17 -2.19 9.81 -7.06
CA PRO A 17 -0.86 9.89 -7.65
C PRO A 17 0.01 8.64 -7.39
N LEU A 18 -0.08 8.04 -6.21
CA LEU A 18 0.64 6.80 -5.90
C LEU A 18 0.13 5.58 -6.67
N VAL A 19 -1.16 5.53 -7.02
CA VAL A 19 -1.71 4.44 -7.84
C VAL A 19 -1.22 4.57 -9.28
N GLN A 20 -1.14 5.79 -9.81
CA GLN A 20 -0.57 6.04 -11.13
C GLN A 20 0.93 5.71 -11.18
N TYR A 21 1.67 6.16 -10.16
CA TYR A 21 3.10 5.89 -10.05
C TYR A 21 3.39 4.39 -10.07
N ILE A 22 2.68 3.59 -9.26
CA ILE A 22 2.93 2.16 -9.17
C ILE A 22 2.50 1.41 -10.44
N THR A 23 1.48 1.88 -11.15
CA THR A 23 1.10 1.29 -12.44
C THR A 23 2.16 1.47 -13.52
N GLU A 24 2.95 2.55 -13.45
CA GLU A 24 4.05 2.85 -14.38
C GLU A 24 5.39 2.25 -13.92
N HIS A 25 5.56 2.01 -12.62
CA HIS A 25 6.81 1.58 -11.99
C HIS A 25 6.66 0.23 -11.28
N GLN A 26 6.04 -0.75 -11.95
CA GLN A 26 5.74 -2.07 -11.36
C GLN A 26 6.99 -2.85 -10.95
N ASP A 27 8.11 -2.65 -11.64
CA ASP A 27 9.40 -3.31 -11.37
C ASP A 27 10.36 -2.44 -10.53
N GLY A 28 9.87 -1.35 -9.96
CA GLY A 28 10.68 -0.46 -9.12
C GLY A 28 11.09 -1.12 -7.81
N GLU A 29 12.26 -0.74 -7.28
CA GLU A 29 12.79 -1.28 -6.01
C GLU A 29 11.80 -1.12 -4.84
N ASN A 30 11.05 -0.01 -4.82
CA ASN A 30 10.05 0.29 -3.78
C ASN A 30 8.62 -0.12 -4.19
N ALA A 31 8.43 -0.77 -5.34
CA ALA A 31 7.11 -1.05 -5.90
C ALA A 31 6.26 -1.91 -4.95
N GLU A 32 6.84 -3.00 -4.44
CA GLU A 32 6.17 -3.88 -3.48
C GLU A 32 5.75 -3.14 -2.20
N MET A 33 6.66 -2.33 -1.65
CA MET A 33 6.41 -1.51 -0.46
C MET A 33 5.25 -0.52 -0.67
N ILE A 34 5.20 0.15 -1.83
CA ILE A 34 4.13 1.10 -2.16
C ILE A 34 2.80 0.36 -2.42
N CYS A 35 2.83 -0.80 -3.07
CA CYS A 35 1.65 -1.65 -3.27
C CYS A 35 1.01 -2.06 -1.94
N GLU A 36 1.81 -2.55 -1.00
CA GLU A 36 1.31 -2.92 0.32
C GLU A 36 0.75 -1.71 1.07
N GLN A 37 1.40 -0.54 0.96
CA GLN A 37 0.91 0.69 1.55
C GLN A 37 -0.46 1.10 0.97
N LEU A 38 -0.62 1.02 -0.35
CA LEU A 38 -1.90 1.31 -1.03
C LEU A 38 -3.00 0.33 -0.64
N TYR A 39 -2.66 -0.94 -0.47
CA TYR A 39 -3.58 -1.97 0.01
C TYR A 39 -4.09 -1.64 1.42
N ASP A 40 -3.19 -1.30 2.35
CA ASP A 40 -3.57 -0.92 3.70
C ASP A 40 -4.42 0.35 3.73
N LEU A 41 -4.10 1.35 2.89
CA LEU A 41 -4.91 2.57 2.75
C LEU A 41 -6.30 2.30 2.19
N ALA A 42 -6.43 1.38 1.23
CA ALA A 42 -7.73 0.96 0.71
C ALA A 42 -8.54 0.21 1.79
N LYS A 43 -7.90 -0.70 2.53
CA LYS A 43 -8.56 -1.39 3.65
C LYS A 43 -9.03 -0.41 4.73
N LEU A 44 -8.18 0.55 5.13
CA LEU A 44 -8.51 1.59 6.10
C LEU A 44 -9.73 2.42 5.72
N GLN A 45 -9.93 2.70 4.42
CA GLN A 45 -11.11 3.42 3.94
C GLN A 45 -12.42 2.63 4.13
N HIS A 46 -12.36 1.30 4.10
CA HIS A 46 -13.53 0.44 4.26
C HIS A 46 -13.76 0.01 5.72
N ALA A 47 -12.68 -0.28 6.47
CA ALA A 47 -12.75 -0.74 7.85
C ALA A 47 -11.41 -0.50 8.59
N PRO A 48 -11.41 -0.41 9.93
CA PRO A 48 -10.18 -0.41 10.70
C PRO A 48 -9.33 -1.66 10.41
N LEU A 49 -8.01 -1.49 10.27
CA LEU A 49 -7.08 -2.60 10.17
C LEU A 49 -7.07 -3.41 11.48
N SER A 50 -6.72 -4.69 11.38
CA SER A 50 -6.37 -5.48 12.57
C SER A 50 -5.14 -4.88 13.25
N ALA A 51 -4.93 -5.19 14.54
CA ALA A 51 -3.78 -4.70 15.29
C ALA A 51 -2.45 -5.02 14.58
N ASP A 52 -2.28 -6.26 14.11
CA ASP A 52 -1.07 -6.68 13.39
C ASP A 52 -0.87 -5.94 12.06
N ALA A 53 -1.95 -5.75 11.28
CA ALA A 53 -1.88 -5.02 10.02
C ALA A 53 -1.58 -3.53 10.25
N MET A 54 -2.15 -2.94 11.30
CA MET A 54 -1.85 -1.56 11.70
C MET A 54 -0.39 -1.40 12.12
N THR A 55 0.18 -2.33 12.90
CA THR A 55 1.60 -2.30 13.27
C THR A 55 2.50 -2.35 12.04
N LYS A 56 2.21 -3.23 11.07
CA LYS A 56 2.96 -3.32 9.81
C LYS A 56 2.82 -2.05 8.97
N PHE A 57 1.61 -1.50 8.87
CA PHE A 57 1.33 -0.26 8.16
C PHE A 57 2.13 0.92 8.73
N VAL A 58 2.16 1.08 10.05
CA VAL A 58 2.92 2.16 10.71
C VAL A 58 4.42 1.99 10.48
N ALA A 59 4.95 0.76 10.64
CA ALA A 59 6.36 0.48 10.37
C ALA A 59 6.74 0.83 8.92
N ARG A 60 5.95 0.35 7.95
CA ARG A 60 6.17 0.63 6.52
C ARG A 60 6.07 2.12 6.20
N SER A 61 5.11 2.82 6.83
CA SER A 61 4.98 4.27 6.68
C SER A 61 6.23 5.01 7.16
N ASN A 62 6.83 4.56 8.27
CA ASN A 62 8.09 5.13 8.76
C ASN A 62 9.25 4.86 7.82
N ASP A 63 9.37 3.64 7.28
CA ASP A 63 10.42 3.30 6.32
C ASP A 63 10.32 4.15 5.06
N ILE A 64 9.10 4.33 4.51
CA ILE A 64 8.84 5.21 3.36
C ILE A 64 9.24 6.66 3.69
N MET A 65 8.83 7.18 4.84
CA MET A 65 9.19 8.55 5.24
C MET A 65 10.71 8.72 5.36
N MET A 66 11.41 7.72 5.90
CA MET A 66 12.87 7.73 6.01
C MET A 66 13.59 7.68 4.67
N LEU A 67 12.98 7.12 3.62
CA LEU A 67 13.50 7.17 2.25
C LEU A 67 13.37 8.57 1.64
N LEU A 68 12.31 9.32 1.97
CA LEU A 68 12.06 10.66 1.44
C LEU A 68 12.90 11.75 2.13
N THR A 69 13.38 11.50 3.35
CA THR A 69 14.15 12.48 4.15
C THR A 69 15.67 12.33 4.02
N LYS A 70 16.15 11.51 3.09
CA LYS A 70 17.57 11.40 2.75
C LYS A 70 17.89 12.26 1.54
#